data_AF-A0A7S2I295-F1
#
_entry.id   AF-A0A7S2I295-F1
#
_cell.length_a   1.000
_cell.length_b   1.000
_cell.length_c   1.000
_cell.angle_alpha   90.00
_cell.angle_beta   90.00
_cell.angle_gamma   90.00
#
_symmetry.space_group_name_H-M   'P 1'
#
loop_
_entity.id
_entity.type
_entity.pdbx_description
1 polymer ?
#
loop_
_entity_poly.entity_id
_entity_poly.type
_entity_poly.pdbx_seq_one_letter_code
_entity_poly.pdbx_strand_id
1 'polypeptide(L)'
;EQKSLEDTLAALEEDVTNNTKALQLLDQQLLEKLVNSQGDLTEDKELMEVLASTKAKSKEVAGKLQEAGDRKIEINDKREQFRPVATRGSIMYFNMVDMTNVVNP
;
A
#
# COMPACT_ATOMS: atom_id res chain seq x y z
N GLU A 1 4.64 10.71 -17.86
CA GLU A 1 5.23 9.51 -17.24
C GLU A 1 5.38 9.62 -15.72
N GLN A 2 5.90 10.72 -15.16
CA GLN A 2 6.02 10.86 -13.70
C GLN A 2 4.66 11.00 -12.98
N LYS A 3 3.73 11.78 -13.56
CA LYS A 3 2.38 11.94 -13.00
C LYS A 3 1.63 10.60 -12.86
N SER A 4 1.70 9.74 -13.88
CA SER A 4 1.10 8.41 -13.83
C SER A 4 1.74 7.49 -12.79
N LEU A 5 3.04 7.64 -12.48
CA LEU A 5 3.71 6.88 -11.41
C LEU A 5 3.28 7.37 -10.02
N GLU A 6 3.03 8.67 -9.86
CA GLU A 6 2.53 9.24 -8.61
C GLU A 6 1.06 8.88 -8.38
N ASP A 7 0.22 8.95 -9.42
CA ASP A 7 -1.19 8.56 -9.36
C ASP A 7 -1.33 7.06 -9.02
N THR A 8 -0.51 6.20 -9.63
CA THR A 8 -0.50 4.75 -9.33
C THR A 8 0.04 4.44 -7.93
N LEU A 9 1.01 5.21 -7.43
CA LEU A 9 1.51 5.07 -6.07
C LEU A 9 0.45 5.47 -5.05
N ALA A 10 -0.23 6.60 -5.26
CA ALA A 10 -1.29 7.06 -4.37
C ALA A 10 -2.43 6.04 -4.29
N ALA A 11 -2.87 5.50 -5.44
CA ALA A 11 -3.87 4.43 -5.49
C ALA A 11 -3.39 3.16 -4.75
N LEU A 12 -2.12 2.76 -4.95
CA LEU A 12 -1.56 1.58 -4.28
C LEU A 12 -1.48 1.78 -2.76
N GLU A 13 -1.14 2.97 -2.27
CA GLU A 13 -1.10 3.28 -0.84
C GLU A 13 -2.49 3.32 -0.21
N GLU A 14 -3.48 3.84 -0.94
CA GLU A 14 -4.89 3.78 -0.53
C GLU A 14 -5.36 2.32 -0.45
N ASP A 15 -5.09 1.52 -1.48
CA ASP A 15 -5.45 0.10 -1.52
C ASP A 15 -4.79 -0.69 -0.38
N VAL A 16 -3.49 -0.46 -0.11
CA VAL A 16 -2.77 -1.11 1.01
C VAL A 16 -3.39 -0.70 2.35
N THR A 17 -3.75 0.57 2.52
CA THR A 17 -4.37 1.08 3.75
C THR A 17 -5.76 0.49 3.96
N ASN A 18 -6.55 0.39 2.89
CA ASN A 18 -7.88 -0.21 2.95
C ASN A 18 -7.82 -1.72 3.21
N ASN A 19 -6.89 -2.42 2.56
CA ASN A 19 -6.69 -3.86 2.75
C ASN A 19 -6.17 -4.20 4.16
N THR A 20 -5.25 -3.41 4.72
CA THR A 20 -4.78 -3.61 6.10
C THR A 20 -5.88 -3.37 7.12
N LYS A 21 -6.70 -2.32 6.95
CA LYS A 21 -7.89 -2.09 7.79
C LYS A 21 -8.91 -3.21 7.68
N ALA A 22 -9.19 -3.69 6.47
CA ALA A 22 -10.12 -4.79 6.24
C ALA A 22 -9.64 -6.08 6.92
N LEU A 23 -8.34 -6.37 6.86
CA LEU A 23 -7.74 -7.54 7.49
C LEU A 23 -7.87 -7.46 9.02
N GLN A 24 -7.57 -6.31 9.63
CA GLN A 24 -7.76 -6.09 11.07
C GLN A 24 -9.23 -6.27 11.50
N LEU A 25 -10.17 -5.80 10.68
CA LEU A 25 -11.60 -5.92 10.96
C LEU A 25 -12.08 -7.37 10.86
N LEU A 26 -11.59 -8.13 9.86
CA LEU A 26 -11.84 -9.58 9.78
C LEU A 26 -11.29 -10.33 11.00
N ASP A 27 -10.08 -9.98 11.45
CA ASP A 27 -9.46 -10.61 12.63
C ASP A 27 -10.24 -10.28 13.90
N GLN A 28 -10.73 -9.04 14.04
CA GLN A 28 -11.56 -8.65 15.18
C GLN A 28 -12.91 -9.39 15.18
N GLN A 29 -13.58 -9.48 14.03
CA GLN A 29 -14.82 -10.24 13.88
C GLN A 29 -14.62 -11.74 14.17
N LEU A 30 -13.47 -12.28 13.76
CA LEU A 30 -13.08 -13.65 14.06
C LEU A 30 -12.91 -13.86 15.56
N LEU A 31 -12.18 -12.96 16.24
CA LEU A 31 -11.96 -13.02 17.68
C LEU A 31 -13.27 -12.90 18.47
N GLU A 32 -14.14 -11.95 18.12
CA GLU A 32 -15.44 -11.77 18.75
C GLU A 32 -16.32 -13.02 18.60
N LYS A 33 -16.35 -13.63 17.41
CA LYS A 33 -17.09 -14.87 17.18
C LYS A 33 -16.55 -16.04 18.01
N LEU A 34 -15.23 -16.16 18.15
CA LEU A 34 -14.58 -17.17 18.99
C LEU A 34 -14.84 -16.99 20.49
N VAL A 35 -14.88 -15.75 20.96
CA VAL A 35 -15.14 -15.44 22.38
C VAL A 35 -16.63 -15.61 22.72
N ASN A 36 -17.52 -15.23 21.81
CA ASN A 36 -18.97 -15.33 22.01
C ASN A 36 -19.52 -16.74 21.81
N SER A 37 -18.78 -17.66 21.17
CA SER A 37 -19.18 -19.07 21.08
C SER A 37 -18.95 -19.75 22.44
N GLN A 38 -19.91 -19.60 23.34
CA GLN A 38 -19.95 -20.29 24.62
C GLN A 38 -20.77 -21.57 24.46
N GLY A 39 -20.15 -22.60 23.87
CA GLY A 39 -20.76 -23.89 23.52
C GLY A 39 -19.89 -24.66 22.51
N ASP A 40 -20.20 -25.96 22.28
CA ASP A 40 -19.38 -26.83 21.42
C ASP A 40 -19.32 -26.30 19.97
N LEU A 41 -18.13 -25.85 19.54
CA LEU A 41 -17.88 -25.20 18.25
C LEU A 41 -18.24 -26.11 17.05
N THR A 42 -18.38 -27.40 17.29
CA THR A 42 -18.70 -28.45 16.32
C THR A 42 -20.19 -28.57 16.00
N GLU A 43 -21.10 -28.06 16.85
CA GLU A 43 -22.54 -28.14 16.62
C GLU A 43 -23.06 -27.02 15.70
N ASP A 44 -22.32 -25.91 15.64
CA ASP A 44 -22.75 -24.69 14.94
C ASP A 44 -22.16 -24.64 13.52
N LYS A 45 -22.73 -25.44 12.60
CA LYS A 45 -22.27 -25.55 11.21
C LYS A 45 -22.23 -24.20 10.47
N GLU A 46 -23.15 -23.29 10.76
CA GLU A 46 -23.15 -21.94 10.21
C GLU A 46 -21.94 -21.13 10.67
N LEU A 47 -21.55 -21.26 11.93
CA LEU A 47 -20.36 -20.59 12.47
C LEU A 47 -19.10 -21.11 11.77
N MET A 48 -18.99 -22.43 11.59
CA MET A 48 -17.84 -23.06 10.93
C MET A 48 -17.67 -22.60 9.47
N GLU A 49 -18.78 -22.45 8.74
CA GLU A 49 -18.77 -21.97 7.36
C GLU A 49 -18.35 -20.49 7.28
N VAL A 50 -18.85 -19.66 8.20
CA VAL A 50 -18.42 -18.25 8.30
C VAL A 50 -16.93 -18.15 8.64
N LEU A 51 -16.45 -18.94 9.61
CA LEU A 51 -15.03 -18.97 10.00
C LEU A 51 -14.13 -19.40 8.83
N ALA A 52 -14.53 -20.42 8.08
CA ALA A 52 -13.81 -20.88 6.89
C ALA A 52 -13.76 -19.79 5.81
N SER A 53 -14.87 -19.08 5.58
CA SER A 53 -14.93 -17.97 4.62
C SER A 53 -14.05 -16.78 5.05
N THR A 54 -14.06 -16.43 6.34
CA THR A 54 -13.24 -15.35 6.92
C THR A 54 -11.76 -15.69 6.82
N LYS A 55 -11.38 -16.93 7.12
CA LYS A 55 -9.99 -17.41 6.98
C LYS A 55 -9.53 -17.38 5.52
N ALA A 56 -10.38 -17.79 4.58
CA ALA A 56 -10.06 -17.74 3.16
C ALA A 56 -9.86 -16.30 2.67
N LYS A 57 -10.77 -15.38 3.03
CA LYS A 57 -10.67 -13.95 2.71
C LYS A 57 -9.43 -13.29 3.32
N SER A 58 -9.13 -13.58 4.59
CA SER A 58 -7.92 -13.05 5.24
C SER A 58 -6.64 -13.49 4.52
N LYS A 59 -6.56 -14.77 4.11
CA LYS A 59 -5.44 -15.28 3.31
C LYS A 59 -5.33 -14.60 1.93
N GLU A 60 -6.46 -14.34 1.27
CA GLU A 60 -6.48 -13.63 -0.01
C GLU A 60 -5.98 -12.18 0.14
N VAL A 61 -6.47 -11.45 1.15
CA VAL A 61 -6.05 -10.07 1.44
C VAL A 61 -4.56 -10.01 1.82
N ALA A 62 -4.07 -10.98 2.60
CA ALA A 62 -2.65 -11.09 2.92
C ALA A 62 -1.78 -11.29 1.66
N GLY A 63 -2.23 -12.12 0.71
CA GLY A 63 -1.56 -12.29 -0.58
C GLY A 63 -1.52 -11.00 -1.40
N LYS A 64 -2.65 -10.29 -1.47
CA LYS A 64 -2.75 -8.98 -2.16
C LYS A 64 -1.82 -7.92 -1.55
N LEU A 65 -1.68 -7.90 -0.22
CA LEU A 65 -0.74 -7.02 0.47
C LEU A 65 0.72 -7.34 0.15
N GLN A 66 1.06 -8.63 0.02
CA GLN A 66 2.40 -9.04 -0.41
C GLN A 66 2.71 -8.59 -1.83
N GLU A 67 1.80 -8.84 -2.78
CA GLU A 67 1.95 -8.36 -4.16
C GLU A 67 2.04 -6.83 -4.26
N ALA A 68 1.29 -6.11 -3.43
CA ALA A 68 1.35 -4.65 -3.36
C ALA A 68 2.72 -4.18 -2.84
N GLY A 69 3.34 -4.91 -1.91
CA GLY A 69 4.70 -4.68 -1.46
C GLY A 69 5.72 -4.81 -2.59
N ASP A 70 5.63 -5.89 -3.37
CA ASP A 70 6.52 -6.13 -4.52
C ASP A 70 6.35 -5.04 -5.60
N ARG A 71 5.10 -4.67 -5.91
CA ARG A 71 4.80 -3.55 -6.82
C ARG A 71 5.37 -2.21 -6.32
N LYS A 72 5.32 -1.96 -5.01
CA LYS A 72 5.87 -0.73 -4.42
C LYS A 72 7.38 -0.64 -4.62
N ILE A 73 8.09 -1.76 -4.52
CA ILE A 73 9.53 -1.82 -4.79
C ILE A 73 9.79 -1.49 -6.27
N GLU A 74 9.06 -2.11 -7.21
CA GLU A 74 9.23 -1.84 -8.64
C GLU A 74 8.96 -0.37 -9.01
N ILE A 75 7.92 0.24 -8.42
CA ILE A 75 7.63 1.67 -8.60
C ILE A 75 8.78 2.53 -8.06
N ASN A 76 9.31 2.18 -6.89
CA ASN A 76 10.41 2.93 -6.28
C ASN A 76 11.69 2.83 -7.12
N ASP A 77 12.01 1.66 -7.66
CA ASP A 77 13.16 1.47 -8.55
C ASP A 77 13.04 2.31 -9.82
N LYS A 78 11.84 2.39 -10.42
CA LYS A 78 11.58 3.28 -11.55
C LYS A 78 11.74 4.75 -11.17
N ARG A 79 11.31 5.17 -9.96
CA ARG A 79 11.49 6.55 -9.47
C ARG A 79 12.96 6.91 -9.26
N GLU A 80 13.78 5.98 -8.79
CA GLU A 80 15.19 6.22 -8.52
C GLU A 80 15.99 6.54 -9.79
N GLN A 81 15.59 5.98 -10.94
CA GLN A 81 16.20 6.29 -12.24
C GLN A 81 16.04 7.76 -12.65
N PHE A 82 14.98 8.44 -12.19
CA PHE A 82 14.74 9.85 -12.48
C PHE A 82 15.42 10.79 -11.48
N ARG A 83 15.82 10.31 -10.29
CA ARG A 83 16.52 11.10 -9.27
C ARG A 83 17.78 11.80 -9.81
N PRO A 84 18.72 11.15 -10.54
CA PRO A 84 19.90 11.84 -11.05
C PRO A 84 19.57 12.91 -12.11
N VAL A 85 18.50 12.70 -12.90
CA VAL A 85 18.04 13.68 -13.90
C VAL A 85 17.50 14.94 -13.20
N ALA A 86 16.68 14.76 -12.17
CA ALA A 86 16.18 15.86 -11.35
C ALA A 86 17.32 16.65 -10.67
N THR A 87 18.32 15.97 -10.10
CA THR A 87 19.48 16.62 -9.48
C THR A 87 20.28 17.45 -10.49
N ARG A 88 20.54 16.93 -11.69
CA ARG A 88 21.24 17.67 -12.75
C ARG A 88 20.43 18.89 -13.20
N GLY A 89 19.11 18.73 -13.36
CA GLY A 89 18.20 19.83 -13.68
C GLY A 89 18.20 20.93 -12.63
N SER A 90 18.17 20.57 -11.33
CA SER A 90 18.22 21.56 -10.25
C SER A 90 19.53 22.35 -10.22
N ILE A 91 20.67 21.68 -10.45
CA ILE A 91 21.97 22.36 -10.52
C ILE A 91 22.01 23.35 -11.68
N MET A 92 21.52 22.94 -12.86
CA MET A 92 21.40 23.81 -14.03
C MET A 92 20.53 25.04 -13.75
N TYR A 93 19.37 24.85 -13.10
CA TYR A 93 18.48 25.95 -12.72
C TYR A 93 19.19 26.95 -11.79
N PHE A 94 19.82 26.47 -10.71
CA PHE A 94 20.54 27.34 -9.78
C PHE A 94 21.69 28.09 -10.45
N ASN A 95 22.47 27.42 -11.30
CA ASN A 95 23.55 28.09 -12.06
C ASN A 95 23.01 29.19 -12.99
N MET A 96 21.87 28.98 -13.65
CA MET A 96 21.26 30.02 -14.49
C MET A 96 20.77 31.20 -13.65
N VAL A 97 20.13 30.94 -12.51
CA VAL A 97 19.66 31.97 -11.58
C VAL A 97 20.84 32.79 -11.05
N ASP A 98 21.93 32.12 -10.67
CA ASP A 98 23.15 32.79 -10.22
C ASP A 98 23.75 33.67 -11.32
N MET A 99 23.80 33.20 -12.57
CA MET A 99 24.27 34.02 -13.69
C MET A 99 23.36 35.23 -13.94
N THR A 100 22.04 35.09 -13.84
CA THR A 100 21.12 36.24 -13.99
C THR A 100 21.30 37.28 -12.90
N ASN A 101 21.60 36.86 -11.66
CA ASN A 101 21.84 37.77 -10.54
C ASN A 101 23.19 38.50 -10.65
N VAL A 102 24.17 37.92 -11.35
CA VAL A 102 25.49 38.56 -11.57
C VAL A 102 25.45 39.50 -12.79
N VAL A 103 24.67 39.18 -13.82
CA VAL A 103 24.59 39.96 -15.07
C VAL A 103 23.63 41.17 -14.95
N ASN A 104 22.70 41.15 -13.99
CA ASN A 104 21.80 42.28 -13.72
C ASN A 104 21.72 42.55 -12.21
N PRO A 105 22.57 43.46 -11.65
CA PRO A 105 22.52 43.84 -10.24
C PRO A 105 21.23 44.59 -9.87
#